data_AF-A0A957UZA9-F1
#
_entry.id   AF-A0A957UZA9-F1
#
_cell.length_a   1.000
_cell.length_b   1.000
_cell.length_c   1.000
_cell.angle_alpha   90.00
_cell.angle_beta   90.00
_cell.angle_gamma   90.00
#
_symmetry.space_group_name_H-M   'P 1'
#
loop_
_entity.id
_entity.type
_entity.pdbx_description
1 polymer ?
#
loop_
_entity_poly.entity_id
_entity_poly.type
_entity_poly.pdbx_seq_one_letter_code
_entity_poly.pdbx_strand_id
1 'polypeptide(L)'
;MKKLQLLVVVVLLTGLIAACAAPAAPAPAAEAPAAEAPAAEAPAAEAPAAGDQTFVTVVKIAGIDWFNRMEVGVKEFGAETGINASLVGPAEADAAQQIPIIEDLIAQQVDALCVIPMDPGQLEPVLTKAMDAGIPVITHEASNQVNMDWDIEAFDNTAFGAGLMDRLA
;
A
#
# COMPACT_ATOMS: atom_id res chain seq x y z
N MET A 1 -16.97 10.46 77.09
CA MET A 1 -16.26 11.74 77.22
C MET A 1 -16.06 12.31 75.83
N LYS A 2 -16.60 13.51 75.61
CA LYS A 2 -16.17 14.57 74.67
C LYS A 2 -15.92 14.14 73.20
N LYS A 3 -16.84 14.49 72.30
CA LYS A 3 -16.75 15.65 71.36
C LYS A 3 -15.73 15.34 70.23
N LEU A 4 -16.01 15.49 68.94
CA LEU A 4 -16.56 16.68 68.30
C LEU A 4 -16.63 16.42 66.77
N GLN A 5 -17.80 16.66 66.14
CA GLN A 5 -18.05 17.34 64.84
C GLN A 5 -17.28 16.86 63.58
N LEU A 6 -17.76 16.85 62.34
CA LEU A 6 -18.84 17.44 61.53
C LEU A 6 -18.57 16.77 60.15
N LEU A 7 -19.47 16.26 59.31
CA LEU A 7 -20.40 17.02 58.45
C LEU A 7 -20.85 16.00 57.34
N VAL A 8 -22.16 15.73 57.26
CA VAL A 8 -22.94 15.24 56.08
C VAL A 8 -22.54 13.85 55.51
N VAL A 9 -23.17 12.69 55.72
CA VAL A 9 -24.54 12.21 56.03
C VAL A 9 -25.65 12.79 55.14
N VAL A 10 -26.16 11.90 54.27
CA VAL A 10 -27.54 11.70 53.78
C VAL A 10 -27.48 11.43 52.26
N VAL A 11 -27.90 10.31 51.66
CA VAL A 11 -28.51 9.05 52.13
C VAL A 11 -28.62 8.13 50.90
N LEU A 12 -28.39 6.84 51.16
CA LEU A 12 -28.89 5.58 50.60
C LEU A 12 -29.41 5.50 49.14
N LEU A 13 -28.98 4.53 48.31
CA LEU A 13 -29.20 3.06 48.37
C LEU A 13 -30.66 2.60 48.10
N THR A 14 -30.79 1.61 47.20
CA THR A 14 -31.96 0.74 46.87
C THR A 14 -33.01 1.34 45.92
N GLY A 15 -33.59 0.67 44.91
CA GLY A 15 -33.60 -0.73 44.45
C GLY A 15 -35.05 -1.20 44.20
N LEU A 16 -35.39 -1.62 42.96
CA LEU A 16 -36.65 -2.24 42.47
C LEU A 16 -37.91 -1.32 42.57
N ILE A 17 -39.00 -1.40 41.78
CA ILE A 17 -39.80 -2.51 41.24
C ILE A 17 -40.60 -1.97 40.01
N ALA A 18 -40.89 -2.82 39.03
CA ALA A 18 -41.75 -2.56 37.88
C ALA A 18 -43.26 -2.61 38.19
N ALA A 19 -44.06 -2.12 37.22
CA ALA A 19 -45.50 -2.28 37.01
C ALA A 19 -46.43 -1.22 37.63
N CYS A 20 -47.02 -0.37 36.77
CA CYS A 20 -48.43 -0.49 36.36
C CYS A 20 -48.90 0.66 35.45
N ALA A 21 -49.75 0.29 34.48
CA ALA A 21 -50.84 1.06 33.87
C ALA A 21 -50.52 2.23 32.91
N ALA A 22 -50.84 2.01 31.64
CA ALA A 22 -51.43 3.04 30.76
C ALA A 22 -52.96 3.06 30.99
N PRO A 23 -53.71 4.17 30.78
CA PRO A 23 -53.95 4.65 29.42
C PRO A 23 -54.13 6.18 29.20
N ALA A 24 -54.09 6.52 27.90
CA ALA A 24 -54.72 7.63 27.16
C ALA A 24 -54.12 9.05 27.20
N ALA A 25 -53.93 9.56 25.98
CA ALA A 25 -53.08 10.66 25.52
C ALA A 25 -53.74 12.05 25.46
N PRO A 26 -52.94 13.10 25.18
CA PRO A 26 -53.27 14.11 24.19
C PRO A 26 -52.30 14.06 22.99
N ALA A 27 -52.82 14.39 21.81
CA ALA A 27 -52.17 14.27 20.50
C ALA A 27 -50.89 15.12 20.34
N PRO A 28 -49.88 14.68 19.55
CA PRO A 28 -48.73 15.51 19.21
C PRO A 28 -49.08 16.49 18.08
N ALA A 29 -48.53 17.70 18.19
CA ALA A 29 -48.49 18.68 17.11
C ALA A 29 -47.56 18.19 15.99
N ALA A 30 -47.96 18.45 14.74
CA ALA A 30 -47.20 18.06 13.56
C ALA A 30 -45.89 18.85 13.43
N GLU A 31 -44.76 18.14 13.40
CA GLU A 31 -43.46 18.67 12.94
C GLU A 31 -43.41 18.68 11.41
N ALA A 32 -42.95 19.79 10.84
CA ALA A 32 -42.67 19.93 9.42
C ALA A 32 -41.35 19.22 9.06
N PRO A 33 -41.25 18.52 7.90
CA PRO A 33 -40.03 17.83 7.53
C PRO A 33 -38.94 18.83 7.13
N ALA A 34 -37.75 18.66 7.70
CA ALA A 34 -36.55 19.36 7.28
C ALA A 34 -36.15 18.90 5.86
N ALA A 35 -35.94 19.85 4.96
CA ALA A 35 -35.45 19.59 3.61
C ALA A 35 -33.95 19.26 3.66
N GLU A 36 -33.60 18.04 3.23
CA GLU A 36 -32.21 17.66 2.92
C GLU A 36 -31.72 18.47 1.71
N ALA A 37 -30.61 19.19 1.89
CA ALA A 37 -29.88 19.81 0.80
C ALA A 37 -29.13 18.72 0.01
N PRO A 38 -29.10 18.73 -1.33
CA PRO A 38 -28.37 17.74 -2.09
C PRO A 38 -26.88 17.89 -1.84
N ALA A 39 -26.22 16.80 -1.44
CA ALA A 39 -24.77 16.71 -1.44
C ALA A 39 -24.27 16.84 -2.89
N ALA A 40 -23.45 17.85 -3.15
CA ALA A 40 -22.75 17.99 -4.42
C ALA A 40 -21.70 16.87 -4.53
N GLU A 41 -21.90 15.93 -5.46
CA GLU A 41 -20.88 14.97 -5.85
C GLU A 41 -19.67 15.73 -6.41
N ALA A 42 -18.51 15.56 -5.76
CA ALA A 42 -17.24 15.97 -6.33
C ALA A 42 -16.97 15.13 -7.59
N PRO A 43 -16.42 15.72 -8.67
CA PRO A 43 -16.12 14.96 -9.89
C PRO A 43 -15.15 13.82 -9.54
N ALA A 44 -15.49 12.60 -9.91
CA ALA A 44 -14.56 11.50 -9.91
C ALA A 44 -13.42 11.84 -10.87
N ALA A 45 -12.17 11.82 -10.37
CA ALA A 45 -11.00 11.93 -11.23
C ALA A 45 -11.02 10.74 -12.21
N GLU A 46 -11.09 11.01 -13.50
CA GLU A 46 -10.93 9.97 -14.53
C GLU A 46 -9.53 9.37 -14.41
N ALA A 47 -9.46 8.04 -14.39
CA ALA A 47 -8.19 7.32 -14.42
C ALA A 47 -7.46 7.62 -15.74
N PRO A 48 -6.14 7.84 -15.72
CA PRO A 48 -5.37 8.10 -16.93
C PRO A 48 -5.52 6.96 -17.95
N ALA A 49 -5.51 7.30 -19.23
CA ALA A 49 -5.51 6.30 -20.29
C ALA A 49 -4.19 5.52 -20.26
N ALA A 50 -4.21 4.25 -20.65
CA ALA A 50 -3.03 3.38 -20.60
C ALA A 50 -1.81 3.98 -21.34
N GLY A 51 -2.04 4.70 -22.46
CA GLY A 51 -0.99 5.39 -23.22
C GLY A 51 -0.29 6.55 -22.52
N ASP A 52 -0.88 7.05 -21.43
CA ASP A 52 -0.31 8.14 -20.63
C ASP A 52 0.50 7.63 -19.44
N GLN A 53 0.38 6.32 -19.12
CA GLN A 53 1.06 5.72 -17.98
C GLN A 53 2.47 5.25 -18.35
N THR A 54 3.42 5.44 -17.45
CA THR A 54 4.83 5.06 -17.59
C THR A 54 5.24 4.10 -16.48
N PHE A 55 5.51 2.85 -16.83
CA PHE A 55 5.96 1.81 -15.90
C PHE A 55 7.41 1.45 -16.19
N VAL A 56 8.26 1.49 -15.17
CA VAL A 56 9.70 1.25 -15.35
C VAL A 56 10.17 0.09 -14.48
N THR A 57 10.86 -0.85 -15.11
CA THR A 57 11.51 -1.99 -14.46
C THR A 57 12.98 -1.69 -14.23
N VAL A 58 13.43 -1.62 -12.97
CA VAL A 58 14.83 -1.43 -12.58
C VAL A 58 15.45 -2.77 -12.24
N VAL A 59 16.37 -3.25 -13.07
CA VAL A 59 17.03 -4.56 -12.88
C VAL A 59 18.37 -4.47 -12.18
N LYS A 60 18.89 -5.62 -11.75
CA LYS A 60 20.21 -5.78 -11.12
C LYS A 60 21.35 -5.26 -12.00
N ILE A 61 21.34 -5.61 -13.30
CA ILE A 61 22.38 -5.26 -14.28
C ILE A 61 21.76 -5.27 -15.68
N ALA A 62 21.98 -4.23 -16.47
CA ALA A 62 21.53 -4.20 -17.87
C ALA A 62 22.51 -4.93 -18.81
N GLY A 63 21.99 -5.46 -19.92
CA GLY A 63 22.82 -5.99 -21.02
C GLY A 63 23.22 -7.46 -20.91
N ILE A 64 22.86 -8.17 -19.84
CA ILE A 64 23.07 -9.62 -19.71
C ILE A 64 21.84 -10.43 -20.13
N ASP A 65 22.04 -11.66 -20.57
CA ASP A 65 20.98 -12.51 -21.16
C ASP A 65 19.73 -12.66 -20.29
N TRP A 66 19.88 -12.73 -18.97
CA TRP A 66 18.77 -12.84 -18.02
C TRP A 66 17.80 -11.66 -18.15
N PHE A 67 18.34 -10.44 -18.11
CA PHE A 67 17.53 -9.22 -18.19
C PHE A 67 17.20 -8.79 -19.62
N ASN A 68 18.03 -9.18 -20.61
CA ASN A 68 17.66 -9.05 -22.02
C ASN A 68 16.42 -9.90 -22.33
N ARG A 69 16.32 -11.11 -21.75
CA ARG A 69 15.13 -11.96 -21.90
C ARG A 69 13.92 -11.38 -21.18
N MET A 70 14.11 -10.78 -20.01
CA MET A 70 13.05 -10.06 -19.28
C MET A 70 12.54 -8.86 -20.07
N GLU A 71 13.44 -8.09 -20.70
CA GLU A 71 13.09 -6.90 -21.50
C GLU A 71 12.14 -7.23 -22.66
N VAL A 72 12.26 -8.43 -23.25
CA VAL A 72 11.29 -8.91 -24.26
C VAL A 72 9.87 -8.90 -23.68
N GLY A 73 9.67 -9.43 -22.47
CA GLY A 73 8.36 -9.46 -21.82
C GLY A 73 7.86 -8.06 -21.44
N VAL A 74 8.75 -7.18 -20.99
CA VAL A 74 8.41 -5.77 -20.70
C VAL A 74 7.92 -5.05 -21.96
N LYS A 75 8.59 -5.27 -23.10
CA LYS A 75 8.20 -4.70 -24.40
C LYS A 75 6.89 -5.29 -24.93
N GLU A 76 6.69 -6.59 -24.78
CA GLU A 76 5.42 -7.26 -25.11
C GLU A 76 4.26 -6.68 -24.30
N PHE A 77 4.44 -6.52 -22.98
CA PHE A 77 3.44 -5.90 -22.11
C PHE A 77 3.09 -4.48 -22.55
N GLY A 78 4.10 -3.64 -22.84
CA GLY A 78 3.86 -2.28 -23.34
C GLY A 78 3.08 -2.27 -24.67
N ALA A 79 3.40 -3.19 -25.59
CA ALA A 79 2.70 -3.31 -26.86
C ALA A 79 1.24 -3.78 -26.71
N GLU A 80 0.97 -4.70 -25.78
CA GLU A 80 -0.38 -5.25 -25.55
C GLU A 80 -1.30 -4.30 -24.79
N THR A 81 -0.74 -3.53 -23.85
CA THR A 81 -1.51 -2.65 -22.96
C THR A 81 -1.56 -1.20 -23.43
N GLY A 82 -0.60 -0.79 -24.25
CA GLY A 82 -0.38 0.61 -24.61
C GLY A 82 0.39 1.41 -23.55
N ILE A 83 0.75 0.80 -22.41
CA ILE A 83 1.54 1.46 -21.35
C ILE A 83 2.96 1.73 -21.86
N ASN A 84 3.53 2.88 -21.50
CA ASN A 84 4.93 3.20 -21.76
C ASN A 84 5.82 2.38 -20.81
N ALA A 85 6.02 1.11 -21.14
CA ALA A 85 6.79 0.16 -20.36
C ALA A 85 8.26 0.13 -20.81
N SER A 86 9.18 0.22 -19.86
CA SER A 86 10.63 0.13 -20.15
C SER A 86 11.39 -0.60 -19.05
N LEU A 87 12.60 -1.04 -19.39
CA LEU A 87 13.53 -1.68 -18.47
C LEU A 87 14.85 -0.91 -18.48
N VAL A 88 15.37 -0.62 -17.30
CA VAL A 88 16.65 0.06 -17.09
C VAL A 88 17.42 -0.65 -15.98
N GLY A 89 18.73 -0.48 -15.97
CA GLY A 89 19.58 -1.04 -14.93
C GLY A 89 21.00 -0.50 -15.04
N PRO A 90 21.81 -0.66 -13.98
CA PRO A 90 23.20 -0.25 -14.00
C PRO A 90 24.01 -1.13 -14.97
N ALA A 91 25.18 -0.63 -15.39
CA ALA A 91 26.10 -1.41 -16.21
C ALA A 91 26.84 -2.49 -15.41
N GLU A 92 26.97 -2.30 -14.09
CA GLU A 92 27.69 -3.19 -13.19
C GLU A 92 26.80 -3.68 -12.04
N ALA A 93 27.19 -4.81 -11.45
CA ALA A 93 26.48 -5.47 -10.37
C ALA A 93 26.64 -4.73 -9.01
N ASP A 94 26.01 -3.56 -8.87
CA ASP A 94 26.16 -2.71 -7.69
C ASP A 94 24.84 -2.06 -7.27
N ALA A 95 24.41 -2.32 -6.04
CA ALA A 95 23.20 -1.73 -5.45
C ALA A 95 23.28 -0.21 -5.38
N ALA A 96 24.46 0.36 -5.12
CA ALA A 96 24.65 1.80 -5.07
C ALA A 96 24.38 2.48 -6.42
N GLN A 97 24.48 1.74 -7.53
CA GLN A 97 24.16 2.23 -8.87
C GLN A 97 22.67 2.15 -9.20
N GLN A 98 21.88 1.33 -8.51
CA GLN A 98 20.42 1.34 -8.66
C GLN A 98 19.77 2.56 -8.00
N ILE A 99 20.35 3.07 -6.91
CA ILE A 99 19.81 4.22 -6.15
C ILE A 99 19.60 5.46 -7.04
N PRO A 100 20.61 6.00 -7.76
CA PRO A 100 20.41 7.19 -8.60
C PRO A 100 19.41 6.96 -9.74
N ILE A 101 19.34 5.74 -10.28
CA ILE A 101 18.33 5.39 -11.30
C ILE A 101 16.92 5.53 -10.71
N ILE A 102 16.69 5.01 -9.51
CA ILE A 102 15.39 5.09 -8.84
C ILE A 102 15.07 6.55 -8.47
N GLU A 103 16.02 7.33 -7.95
CA GLU A 103 15.84 8.76 -7.68
C GLU A 103 15.43 9.54 -8.94
N ASP A 104 16.06 9.26 -10.08
CA ASP A 104 15.71 9.90 -11.36
C ASP A 104 14.29 9.53 -11.80
N LEU A 105 13.83 8.31 -11.55
CA LEU A 105 12.47 7.85 -11.88
C LEU A 105 11.43 8.45 -10.93
N ILE A 106 11.77 8.62 -9.65
CA ILE A 106 10.94 9.36 -8.69
C ILE A 106 10.78 10.81 -9.15
N ALA A 107 11.88 11.47 -9.56
CA ALA A 107 11.85 12.85 -10.04
C ALA A 107 11.03 13.00 -11.34
N GLN A 108 11.01 11.97 -12.18
CA GLN A 108 10.17 11.89 -13.39
C GLN A 108 8.69 11.59 -13.08
N GLN A 109 8.34 11.24 -11.84
CA GLN A 109 7.00 10.86 -11.41
C GLN A 109 6.41 9.73 -12.26
N VAL A 110 7.19 8.66 -12.49
CA VAL A 110 6.67 7.46 -13.17
C VAL A 110 5.48 6.88 -12.41
N ASP A 111 4.55 6.27 -13.13
CA ASP A 111 3.29 5.77 -12.56
C ASP A 111 3.45 4.47 -11.78
N ALA A 112 4.51 3.70 -12.03
CA ALA A 112 4.87 2.52 -11.23
C ALA A 112 6.34 2.12 -11.39
N LEU A 113 6.90 1.54 -10.33
CA LEU A 113 8.23 0.94 -10.31
C LEU A 113 8.13 -0.56 -10.10
N CYS A 114 8.77 -1.33 -10.98
CA CYS A 114 9.12 -2.72 -10.70
C CYS A 114 10.63 -2.79 -10.44
N VAL A 115 11.07 -3.33 -9.31
CA VAL A 115 12.48 -3.36 -8.94
C VAL A 115 12.93 -4.80 -8.69
N ILE A 116 14.01 -5.21 -9.34
CA ILE A 116 14.73 -6.44 -9.03
C ILE A 116 15.99 -6.00 -8.28
N PRO A 117 15.97 -5.97 -6.93
CA PRO A 117 17.04 -5.39 -6.13
C PRO A 117 18.33 -6.19 -6.23
N MET A 118 19.46 -5.50 -6.36
CA MET A 118 20.78 -6.11 -6.14
C MET A 118 20.98 -6.46 -4.66
N ASP A 119 20.60 -5.52 -3.79
CA ASP A 119 20.62 -5.67 -2.34
C ASP A 119 19.34 -5.02 -1.78
N PRO A 120 18.35 -5.81 -1.34
CA PRO A 120 17.08 -5.29 -0.81
C PRO A 120 17.26 -4.29 0.33
N GLY A 121 18.21 -4.55 1.23
CA GLY A 121 18.46 -3.73 2.42
C GLY A 121 19.06 -2.36 2.09
N GLN A 122 19.95 -2.29 1.10
CA GLN A 122 20.52 -1.02 0.66
C GLN A 122 19.54 -0.15 -0.12
N LEU A 123 18.53 -0.74 -0.76
CA LEU A 123 17.51 0.02 -1.48
C LEU A 123 16.37 0.53 -0.61
N GLU A 124 16.21 0.02 0.62
CA GLU A 124 15.11 0.45 1.52
C GLU A 124 14.93 1.97 1.57
N PRO A 125 15.98 2.81 1.77
CA PRO A 125 15.79 4.25 1.88
C PRO A 125 15.26 4.91 0.62
N VAL A 126 15.64 4.43 -0.58
CA VAL A 126 15.17 5.02 -1.85
C VAL A 126 13.79 4.48 -2.24
N LEU A 127 13.48 3.23 -1.89
CA LEU A 127 12.13 2.68 -2.10
C LEU A 127 11.11 3.34 -1.17
N THR A 128 11.46 3.64 0.09
CA THR A 128 10.62 4.48 0.96
C THR A 128 10.30 5.82 0.30
N LYS A 129 11.31 6.49 -0.30
CA LYS A 129 11.07 7.77 -1.01
C LYS A 129 10.12 7.62 -2.20
N ALA A 130 10.23 6.53 -2.97
CA ALA A 130 9.32 6.26 -4.09
C ALA A 130 7.88 6.10 -3.61
N MET A 131 7.68 5.31 -2.55
CA MET A 131 6.37 5.10 -1.94
C MET A 131 5.81 6.39 -1.32
N ASP A 132 6.64 7.19 -0.64
CA ASP A 132 6.26 8.50 -0.09
C ASP A 132 5.87 9.50 -1.20
N ALA A 133 6.43 9.36 -2.41
CA ALA A 133 6.03 10.11 -3.59
C ALA A 133 4.73 9.60 -4.24
N GLY A 134 4.12 8.54 -3.68
CA GLY A 134 2.89 7.93 -4.18
C GLY A 134 3.09 6.98 -5.36
N ILE A 135 4.33 6.58 -5.65
CA ILE A 135 4.65 5.64 -6.73
C ILE A 135 4.50 4.21 -6.19
N PRO A 136 3.62 3.38 -6.78
CA PRO A 136 3.55 1.96 -6.44
C PRO A 136 4.88 1.26 -6.72
N VAL A 137 5.36 0.48 -5.74
CA VAL A 137 6.63 -0.25 -5.82
C VAL A 137 6.36 -1.75 -5.73
N ILE A 138 6.73 -2.46 -6.80
CA ILE A 138 6.64 -3.92 -6.89
C ILE A 138 8.05 -4.48 -6.92
N THR A 139 8.37 -5.47 -6.10
CA THR A 139 9.66 -6.16 -6.14
C THR A 139 9.58 -7.60 -6.65
N HIS A 140 10.72 -8.10 -7.11
CA HIS A 140 10.91 -9.48 -7.55
C HIS A 140 12.34 -9.95 -7.22
N GLU A 141 12.47 -11.25 -6.90
CA GLU A 141 13.70 -11.88 -6.39
C GLU A 141 14.17 -11.28 -5.05
N ALA A 142 13.23 -10.78 -4.25
CA ALA A 142 13.50 -10.03 -3.04
C ALA A 142 12.48 -10.33 -1.94
N SER A 143 12.31 -11.61 -1.62
CA SER A 143 11.38 -12.09 -0.58
C SER A 143 11.61 -11.50 0.83
N ASN A 144 12.70 -10.79 1.04
CA ASN A 144 13.06 -10.11 2.28
C ASN A 144 13.00 -8.58 2.19
N GLN A 145 12.52 -8.01 1.08
CA GLN A 145 12.27 -6.58 0.95
C GLN A 145 11.20 -6.14 1.97
N VAL A 146 11.35 -4.92 2.52
CA VAL A 146 10.42 -4.36 3.51
C VAL A 146 9.57 -3.23 2.91
N ASN A 147 10.18 -2.26 2.23
CA ASN A 147 9.47 -1.13 1.61
C ASN A 147 9.09 -1.46 0.15
N MET A 148 7.92 -2.10 0.00
CA MET A 148 7.24 -2.31 -1.28
C MET A 148 5.73 -2.48 -1.04
N ASP A 149 4.92 -2.33 -2.08
CA ASP A 149 3.49 -2.67 -2.03
C ASP A 149 3.28 -4.18 -2.22
N TRP A 150 4.02 -4.80 -3.13
CA TRP A 150 4.01 -6.24 -3.36
C TRP A 150 5.39 -6.76 -3.74
N ASP A 151 5.67 -7.98 -3.33
CA ASP A 151 6.81 -8.77 -3.80
C ASP A 151 6.28 -10.06 -4.45
N ILE A 152 6.86 -10.44 -5.59
CA ILE A 152 6.49 -11.67 -6.29
C ILE A 152 7.70 -12.58 -6.44
N GLU A 153 7.58 -13.83 -6.02
CA GLU A 153 8.59 -14.85 -6.21
C GLU A 153 8.09 -15.90 -7.21
N ALA A 154 8.93 -16.26 -8.18
CA ALA A 154 8.53 -17.18 -9.26
C ALA A 154 8.30 -18.61 -8.77
N PHE A 155 8.90 -18.98 -7.64
CA PHE A 155 8.86 -20.31 -7.03
C PHE A 155 9.32 -20.26 -5.57
N ASP A 156 9.23 -21.38 -4.87
CA ASP A 156 9.87 -21.56 -3.56
C ASP A 156 11.40 -21.67 -3.73
N ASN A 157 12.11 -20.62 -3.31
CA ASN A 157 13.57 -20.54 -3.38
C ASN A 157 14.28 -21.67 -2.61
N THR A 158 13.70 -22.15 -1.52
CA THR A 158 14.25 -23.27 -0.74
C THR A 158 14.16 -24.56 -1.54
N ALA A 159 13.00 -24.82 -2.16
CA ALA A 159 12.80 -25.98 -3.00
C ALA A 159 13.67 -25.94 -4.27
N PHE A 160 13.83 -24.75 -4.88
CA PHE A 160 14.73 -24.56 -6.02
C PHE A 160 16.18 -24.90 -5.66
N GLY A 161 16.69 -24.36 -4.54
CA GLY A 161 18.03 -24.66 -4.04
C GLY A 161 18.23 -26.14 -3.71
N ALA A 162 17.25 -26.79 -3.08
CA ALA A 162 17.28 -28.23 -2.83
C ALA A 162 17.36 -29.05 -4.13
N GLY A 163 16.54 -28.68 -5.14
CA GLY A 163 16.56 -29.33 -6.43
C GLY A 163 17.88 -29.17 -7.20
N LEU A 164 18.61 -28.07 -6.99
CA LEU A 164 19.97 -27.91 -7.51
C LEU A 164 20.94 -28.87 -6.81
N MET A 165 20.85 -29.01 -5.49
CA MET A 165 21.70 -29.92 -4.73
C MET A 165 21.49 -31.39 -5.09
N ASP A 166 20.24 -31.80 -5.32
CA ASP A 166 19.91 -33.17 -5.76
C ASP A 166 20.53 -33.53 -7.12
N ARG A 167 20.78 -32.54 -7.98
CA ARG A 167 21.39 -32.73 -9.31
C ARG A 167 22.91 -32.65 -9.30
N LEU A 168 23.49 -32.14 -8.21
CA LEU A 168 24.93 -32.00 -8.04
C LEU A 168 25.57 -33.29 -7.52
N ALA A 169 24.86 -34.04 -6.67
CA ALA A 169 25.29 -35.30 -6.07
C ALA A 169 25.16 -36.50 -7.02
#